data_AF-A0A6M1LYY4-F1
#
_entry.id   AF-A0A6M1LYY4-F1
#
_cell.length_a   1.000
_cell.length_b   1.000
_cell.length_c   1.000
_cell.angle_alpha   90.00
_cell.angle_beta   90.00
_cell.angle_gamma   90.00
#
_symmetry.space_group_name_H-M   'P 1'
#
loop_
_entity.id
_entity.type
_entity.pdbx_description
1 polymer ?
#
loop_
_entity_poly.entity_id
_entity_poly.type
_entity_poly.pdbx_seq_one_letter_code
_entity_poly.pdbx_strand_id
1 'polypeptide(L)'
;MSASSVLKLQKVGFTTEQVEALADFMDTQVASKADLDNAVHKLELGLASLRKDLDSGLAAVRKDLDLGNAASRKDLDLGLASVRSEIADVRGELRLLEQRMTVKLGGMLVAAVGILIAAMRYLPPAGH
;
A
#
# COMPACT_ATOMS: atom_id res chain seq x y z
N MET A 1 -26.13 44.50 30.39
CA MET A 1 -26.92 45.52 29.62
C MET A 1 -26.25 46.91 29.65
N SER A 2 -26.45 47.83 28.68
CA SER A 2 -25.83 49.18 28.75
C SER A 2 -26.65 50.15 29.62
N ALA A 3 -26.00 51.09 30.31
CA ALA A 3 -26.67 52.12 31.12
C ALA A 3 -27.66 52.99 30.31
N SER A 4 -27.37 53.21 29.02
CA SER A 4 -28.29 53.91 28.10
C SER A 4 -29.58 53.11 27.84
N SER A 5 -29.47 51.78 27.77
CA SER A 5 -30.61 50.87 27.57
C SER A 5 -31.52 50.85 28.80
N VAL A 6 -30.92 50.85 30.00
CA VAL A 6 -31.65 50.95 31.28
C VAL A 6 -32.47 52.25 31.35
N LEU A 7 -31.84 53.38 31.03
CA LEU A 7 -32.49 54.70 31.07
C LEU A 7 -33.64 54.81 30.04
N LYS A 8 -33.49 54.20 28.87
CA LYS A 8 -34.54 54.18 27.84
C LYS A 8 -35.76 53.40 28.31
N LEU A 9 -35.56 52.24 28.97
CA LEU A 9 -36.66 51.41 29.48
C LEU A 9 -37.43 52.10 30.60
N GLN A 10 -36.72 52.76 31.53
CA GLN A 10 -37.36 53.56 32.58
C GLN A 10 -38.19 54.72 32.00
N LYS A 11 -37.68 55.40 30.96
CA LYS A 11 -38.41 56.49 30.27
C LYS A 11 -39.70 56.05 29.58
N VAL A 12 -39.83 54.78 29.22
CA VAL A 12 -41.05 54.21 28.61
C VAL A 12 -41.95 53.48 29.61
N GLY A 13 -41.70 53.65 30.92
CA GLY A 13 -42.63 53.23 31.98
C GLY A 13 -42.31 51.92 32.69
N PHE A 14 -41.16 51.29 32.42
CA PHE A 14 -40.72 50.13 33.20
C PHE A 14 -40.22 50.57 34.59
N THR A 15 -40.54 49.79 35.63
CA THR A 15 -40.03 50.04 36.99
C THR A 15 -38.56 49.62 37.11
N THR A 16 -37.87 50.12 38.13
CA THR A 16 -36.47 49.75 38.40
C THR A 16 -36.31 48.25 38.61
N GLU A 17 -37.22 47.62 39.37
CA GLU A 17 -37.19 46.19 39.65
C GLU A 17 -37.35 45.35 38.38
N GLN A 18 -38.17 45.80 37.43
CA GLN A 18 -38.36 45.11 36.14
C GLN A 18 -37.10 45.19 35.26
N VAL A 19 -36.42 46.34 35.27
CA VAL A 19 -35.19 46.53 34.48
C VAL A 19 -34.02 45.79 35.11
N GLU A 20 -33.92 45.73 36.43
CA GLU A 20 -32.94 44.91 37.15
C GLU A 20 -33.16 43.41 36.92
N ALA A 21 -34.39 42.92 37.05
CA ALA A 21 -34.70 41.51 36.78
C ALA A 21 -34.39 41.11 35.32
N LEU A 22 -34.60 42.01 34.36
CA LEU A 22 -34.23 41.79 32.97
C LEU A 22 -32.70 41.81 32.78
N ALA A 23 -31.99 42.73 33.43
CA ALA A 23 -30.54 42.81 33.37
C ALA A 23 -29.89 41.54 33.94
N ASP A 24 -30.35 41.08 35.10
CA ASP A 24 -29.92 39.82 35.72
C ASP A 24 -30.18 38.62 34.80
N PHE A 25 -31.37 38.55 34.19
CA PHE A 25 -31.68 37.51 33.22
C PHE A 25 -30.72 37.56 32.01
N MET A 26 -30.46 38.74 31.45
CA MET A 26 -29.55 38.89 30.32
C MET A 26 -28.10 38.54 30.66
N ASP A 27 -27.62 38.92 31.84
CA ASP A 27 -26.24 38.65 32.25
C ASP A 27 -26.05 37.16 32.63
N THR A 28 -27.11 36.45 33.04
CA THR A 28 -27.01 35.03 33.47
C THR A 28 -27.36 34.02 32.36
N GLN A 29 -28.31 34.33 31.48
CA GLN A 29 -28.88 33.36 30.54
C GLN A 29 -28.48 33.60 29.08
N VAL A 30 -27.97 34.79 28.75
CA VAL A 30 -27.65 35.16 27.36
C VAL A 30 -26.14 35.15 27.17
N ALA A 31 -25.67 34.28 26.28
CA ALA A 31 -24.29 34.32 25.83
C ALA A 31 -23.98 35.71 25.24
N SER A 32 -22.90 36.32 25.70
CA SER A 32 -22.48 37.61 25.17
C SER A 32 -21.91 37.45 23.76
N LYS A 33 -21.84 38.56 23.02
CA LYS A 33 -21.15 38.57 21.72
C LYS A 33 -19.70 38.10 21.85
N ALA A 34 -19.02 38.47 22.94
CA ALA A 34 -17.65 38.06 23.19
C ALA A 34 -17.53 36.53 23.40
N ASP A 35 -18.51 35.90 24.06
CA ASP A 35 -18.54 34.44 24.21
C ASP A 35 -18.68 33.74 22.87
N LEU A 36 -19.54 34.28 22.00
CA LEU A 36 -19.72 33.74 20.65
C LEU A 36 -18.48 33.93 19.77
N ASP A 37 -17.87 35.12 19.80
CA ASP A 37 -16.62 35.40 19.07
C ASP A 37 -15.48 34.48 19.55
N ASN A 38 -15.38 34.24 20.86
CA ASN A 38 -14.44 33.28 21.43
C ASN A 38 -14.72 31.83 20.98
N ALA A 39 -15.98 31.43 20.93
CA ALA A 39 -16.37 30.10 20.46
C ALA A 39 -16.05 29.90 18.98
N VAL A 40 -16.36 30.89 18.14
CA VAL A 40 -16.00 30.90 16.71
C VAL A 40 -14.49 30.80 16.55
N HIS A 41 -13.72 31.61 17.29
CA HIS A 41 -12.27 31.57 17.20
C HIS A 41 -11.68 30.20 17.58
N LYS A 42 -12.21 29.56 18.63
CA LYS A 42 -11.80 28.19 19.01
C LYS A 42 -12.14 27.17 17.92
N LEU A 43 -13.30 27.30 17.28
CA LEU A 43 -13.69 26.42 16.17
C LEU A 43 -12.79 26.61 14.95
N GLU A 44 -12.44 27.85 14.60
CA GLU A 44 -11.51 28.15 13.50
C GLU A 44 -10.13 27.54 13.76
N LEU A 45 -9.60 27.69 14.98
CA LEU A 45 -8.34 27.06 15.39
C LEU A 45 -8.41 25.53 15.33
N GLY A 46 -9.52 24.95 15.81
CA GLY A 46 -9.76 23.50 15.75
C GLY A 46 -9.81 22.98 14.31
N LEU A 47 -10.52 23.68 13.42
CA LEU A 47 -10.61 23.34 11.99
C LEU A 47 -9.25 23.47 11.31
N ALA A 48 -8.47 24.51 11.61
CA ALA A 48 -7.13 24.69 11.08
C ALA A 48 -6.18 23.55 11.53
N SER A 49 -6.28 23.13 12.80
CA SER A 49 -5.52 21.99 13.32
C SER A 49 -5.91 20.70 12.61
N LEU A 50 -7.20 20.39 12.53
CA LEU A 50 -7.70 19.19 11.85
C LEU A 50 -7.28 19.14 10.38
N ARG A 51 -7.31 20.28 9.68
CA ARG A 51 -6.84 20.37 8.30
C ARG A 51 -5.36 20.04 8.18
N LYS A 52 -4.52 20.57 9.07
CA LYS A 52 -3.09 20.28 9.10
C LYS A 52 -2.81 18.80 9.40
N ASP A 53 -3.57 18.22 10.33
CA ASP A 53 -3.44 16.80 10.68
C ASP A 53 -3.83 15.90 9.50
N LEU A 54 -4.91 16.25 8.79
CA LEU A 54 -5.34 15.56 7.57
C LEU A 54 -4.31 15.68 6.44
N ASP A 55 -3.77 16.87 6.19
CA ASP A 55 -2.74 17.08 5.18
C ASP A 55 -1.47 16.26 5.50
N SER A 56 -1.09 16.21 6.77
CA SER A 56 0.04 15.41 7.25
C SER A 56 -0.22 13.91 7.12
N GLY A 57 -1.42 13.45 7.50
CA GLY A 57 -1.84 12.06 7.37
C GLY A 57 -1.90 11.60 5.91
N LEU A 58 -2.43 12.43 5.02
CA LEU A 58 -2.45 12.16 3.57
C LEU A 58 -1.04 12.04 3.01
N ALA A 59 -0.13 12.94 3.40
CA ALA A 59 1.26 12.89 2.98
C ALA A 59 1.98 11.62 3.46
N ALA A 60 1.71 11.20 4.70
CA ALA A 60 2.25 9.95 5.26
C ALA A 60 1.75 8.73 4.47
N VAL A 61 0.43 8.60 4.27
CA VAL A 61 -0.16 7.49 3.49
C VAL A 61 0.40 7.44 2.07
N ARG A 62 0.56 8.60 1.41
CA ARG A 62 1.14 8.65 0.06
C ARG A 62 2.58 8.13 0.05
N LYS A 63 3.39 8.54 1.02
CA LYS A 63 4.78 8.07 1.16
C LYS A 63 4.84 6.56 1.39
N ASP A 64 3.98 6.02 2.25
CA ASP A 64 3.92 4.60 2.54
C ASP A 64 3.52 3.78 1.30
N LEU A 65 2.57 4.27 0.51
CA LEU A 65 2.19 3.66 -0.76
C LEU A 65 3.33 3.69 -1.79
N ASP A 66 4.06 4.80 -1.90
CA ASP A 66 5.20 4.90 -2.80
C ASP A 66 6.32 3.92 -2.40
N LEU A 67 6.62 3.81 -1.10
CA LEU A 67 7.58 2.84 -0.57
C LEU A 67 7.12 1.39 -0.79
N GLY A 68 5.85 1.09 -0.51
CA GLY A 68 5.27 -0.24 -0.73
C GLY A 68 5.33 -0.66 -2.19
N ASN A 69 4.97 0.24 -3.11
CA ASN A 69 5.06 -0.01 -4.56
C ASN A 69 6.51 -0.24 -5.01
N ALA A 70 7.47 0.54 -4.50
CA ALA A 70 8.88 0.36 -4.82
C ALA A 70 9.41 -1.00 -4.32
N ALA A 71 9.02 -1.41 -3.11
CA ALA A 71 9.37 -2.71 -2.55
C ALA A 71 8.79 -3.86 -3.39
N SER A 72 7.49 -3.82 -3.71
CA SER A 72 6.85 -4.86 -4.53
C SER A 72 7.46 -4.98 -5.92
N ARG A 73 7.83 -3.85 -6.57
CA ARG A 73 8.54 -3.89 -7.86
C ARG A 73 9.89 -4.60 -7.74
N LYS A 74 10.66 -4.28 -6.71
CA LYS A 74 11.95 -4.93 -6.46
C LYS A 74 11.81 -6.42 -6.22
N ASP A 75 10.81 -6.84 -5.45
CA ASP A 75 10.54 -8.26 -5.19
C ASP A 75 10.15 -9.01 -6.47
N LEU A 76 9.33 -8.38 -7.33
CA LEU A 76 8.98 -8.94 -8.64
C LEU A 76 10.20 -9.07 -9.56
N ASP A 77 11.08 -8.06 -9.60
CA ASP A 77 12.31 -8.10 -10.40
C ASP A 77 13.24 -9.22 -9.92
N LEU A 78 13.39 -9.39 -8.59
CA LEU A 78 14.17 -10.48 -8.00
C LEU A 78 13.55 -11.85 -8.30
N GLY A 79 12.23 -11.99 -8.16
CA GLY A 79 11.51 -13.22 -8.48
C GLY A 79 11.65 -13.60 -9.95
N LEU A 80 11.51 -12.63 -10.86
CA LEU A 80 11.70 -12.85 -12.29
C LEU A 80 13.14 -13.25 -12.63
N ALA A 81 14.13 -12.64 -11.97
CA ALA A 81 15.54 -13.02 -12.12
C ALA A 81 15.80 -14.46 -11.65
N SER A 82 15.22 -14.87 -10.51
CA SER A 82 15.30 -16.25 -9.99
C SER A 82 14.75 -17.25 -11.00
N VAL A 83 13.52 -17.03 -11.48
CA VAL A 83 12.87 -17.90 -12.47
C VAL A 83 13.68 -18.00 -13.76
N ARG A 84 14.27 -16.89 -14.23
CA ARG A 84 15.15 -16.91 -15.41
C ARG A 84 16.40 -17.76 -15.17
N SER A 85 16.98 -17.70 -13.98
CA SER A 85 18.12 -18.54 -13.60
C SER A 85 17.73 -20.01 -13.60
N GLU A 86 16.64 -20.37 -12.92
CA GLU A 86 16.15 -21.76 -12.86
C GLU A 86 15.85 -22.33 -14.25
N ILE A 87 15.26 -21.54 -15.15
CA ILE A 87 15.03 -21.95 -16.55
C ILE A 87 16.36 -22.18 -17.28
N ALA A 88 17.37 -21.34 -17.05
CA ALA A 88 18.68 -21.51 -17.67
C ALA A 88 19.37 -22.79 -17.18
N ASP A 89 19.27 -23.06 -15.88
CA ASP A 89 19.82 -24.27 -15.25
C ASP A 89 19.15 -25.53 -15.80
N VAL A 90 17.82 -25.59 -15.82
CA VAL A 90 17.04 -26.71 -16.39
C VAL A 90 17.39 -26.93 -17.86
N ARG A 91 17.53 -25.87 -18.66
CA ARG A 91 17.98 -25.99 -20.06
C ARG A 91 19.39 -26.55 -20.17
N GLY A 92 20.29 -26.19 -19.26
CA GLY A 92 21.63 -26.76 -19.15
C GLY A 92 21.59 -28.26 -18.86
N GLU A 93 20.81 -28.67 -17.87
CA GLU A 93 20.64 -30.07 -17.48
C GLU A 93 20.06 -30.92 -18.62
N LEU A 94 19.06 -30.41 -19.35
CA LEU A 94 18.47 -31.08 -20.50
C LEU A 94 19.50 -31.32 -21.61
N ARG A 95 20.34 -30.33 -21.94
CA ARG A 95 21.42 -30.50 -22.94
C ARG A 95 22.44 -31.56 -22.52
N LEU A 96 22.81 -31.58 -21.24
CA LEU A 96 23.71 -32.59 -20.70
C LEU A 96 23.09 -33.99 -20.76
N LEU A 97 21.78 -34.09 -20.48
CA LEU A 97 21.04 -35.33 -20.59
C LEU A 97 20.99 -35.83 -22.05
N GLU A 98 20.66 -34.95 -22.99
CA GLU A 98 20.67 -35.24 -24.43
C GLU A 98 22.04 -35.76 -24.87
N GLN A 99 23.12 -35.06 -24.53
CA GLN A 99 24.47 -35.48 -24.88
C GLN A 99 24.83 -36.85 -24.29
N ARG A 100 24.51 -37.09 -23.01
CA ARG A 100 24.77 -38.38 -22.36
C ARG A 100 23.99 -39.52 -23.02
N MET A 101 22.74 -39.27 -23.43
CA MET A 101 21.96 -40.26 -24.16
C MET A 101 22.53 -40.53 -25.55
N THR A 102 22.88 -39.49 -26.32
CA THR A 102 23.51 -39.65 -27.65
C THR A 102 24.79 -40.47 -27.55
N VAL A 103 25.65 -40.19 -26.57
CA VAL A 103 26.92 -40.93 -26.37
C VAL A 103 26.66 -42.38 -25.97
N LYS A 104 25.80 -42.62 -24.97
CA LYS A 104 25.51 -43.99 -24.48
C LYS A 104 24.82 -44.85 -25.55
N LEU A 105 23.77 -44.32 -26.18
CA LEU A 105 23.01 -45.02 -27.20
C LEU A 105 23.83 -45.21 -28.48
N GLY A 106 24.60 -44.20 -28.89
CA GLY A 106 25.53 -44.31 -30.02
C GLY A 106 26.60 -45.38 -29.76
N GLY A 107 27.19 -45.41 -28.57
CA GLY A 107 28.13 -46.45 -28.16
C GLY A 107 27.52 -47.85 -28.18
N MET A 108 26.29 -48.01 -27.67
CA MET A 108 25.56 -49.28 -27.75
C MET A 108 25.30 -49.73 -29.20
N LEU A 109 24.93 -48.80 -30.07
CA LEU A 109 24.68 -49.09 -31.49
C LEU A 109 25.98 -49.53 -32.21
N VAL A 110 27.09 -48.84 -31.98
CA VAL A 110 28.41 -49.24 -32.53
C VAL A 110 28.82 -50.63 -32.02
N ALA A 111 28.65 -50.90 -30.73
CA ALA A 111 28.94 -52.20 -30.15
C ALA A 111 28.06 -53.31 -30.76
N ALA A 112 26.75 -53.08 -30.87
CA ALA A 112 25.80 -54.02 -31.46
C ALA A 112 26.15 -54.34 -32.92
N VAL A 113 26.45 -53.32 -33.73
CA VAL A 113 26.87 -53.51 -35.13
C VAL A 113 28.20 -54.27 -35.21
N GLY A 114 29.17 -53.95 -34.35
CA GLY A 114 30.45 -54.66 -34.30
C GLY A 114 30.30 -56.15 -33.97
N ILE A 115 29.42 -56.49 -33.02
CA ILE A 115 29.09 -57.88 -32.66
C ILE A 115 28.44 -58.61 -33.84
N LEU A 116 27.49 -57.98 -34.54
CA LEU A 116 26.83 -58.58 -35.71
C LEU A 116 27.82 -58.86 -36.85
N ILE A 117 28.73 -57.92 -37.13
CA ILE A 117 29.77 -58.12 -38.16
C ILE A 117 30.72 -59.27 -37.76
N ALA A 118 31.15 -59.31 -36.49
CA ALA A 118 32.00 -60.39 -35.99
C ALA A 118 31.29 -61.76 -36.11
N ALA A 119 30.01 -61.83 -35.76
CA ALA A 119 29.21 -63.04 -35.90
C ALA A 119 29.13 -63.52 -37.36
N MET A 120 28.84 -62.63 -38.32
CA MET A 120 28.81 -63.01 -39.75
C MET A 120 30.15 -63.51 -40.27
N ARG A 121 31.27 -62.96 -39.78
CA ARG A 121 32.62 -63.36 -40.20
C ARG A 121 33.07 -64.69 -39.60
N TYR A 122 32.62 -65.02 -38.39
CA TYR A 122 33.07 -66.19 -37.64
C TYR A 122 32.05 -67.33 -37.54
N LEU A 123 30.82 -67.15 -38.06
CA LEU A 123 29.87 -68.25 -38.24
C LEU A 123 30.36 -69.16 -39.39
N PRO A 124 30.59 -70.47 -39.16
CA PRO A 124 30.97 -71.40 -40.23
C PRO A 124 29.86 -71.45 -41.29
N PRO A 125 30.21 -71.62 -42.58
CA PRO A 125 29.21 -71.73 -43.64
C PRO A 125 28.23 -72.84 -43.28
N ALA A 126 26.93 -72.50 -43.23
CA ALA A 126 25.88 -73.47 -43.00
C ALA A 126 25.97 -74.51 -44.13
N GLY A 127 26.49 -75.69 -43.80
CA GLY A 127 26.69 -76.78 -44.75
C GLY A 127 25.39 -77.05 -45.51
N HIS A 128 25.48 -77.02 -46.83
CA HIS A 128 24.52 -77.63 -47.74
C HIS A 128 25.04 -79.02 -48.07
#